data_AF-A0A2V9BGC3-F1
#
_entry.id   AF-A0A2V9BGC3-F1
#
_cell.length_a   1.000
_cell.length_b   1.000
_cell.length_c   1.000
_cell.angle_alpha   90.00
_cell.angle_beta   90.00
_cell.angle_gamma   90.00
#
_symmetry.space_group_name_H-M   'P 1'
#
loop_
_entity.id
_entity.type
_entity.pdbx_description
1 polymer ?
#
loop_
_entity_poly.entity_id
_entity_poly.type
_entity_poly.pdbx_seq_one_letter_code
_entity_poly.pdbx_strand_id
1 'polypeptide(L)'
;MSCEQIRRSARLAILMFLLVALLGPAVNARAAEESGNPAESPIGELFKWLNFAIVAGAVGYLCMKKGPSFFRRRADAITAAITQATATKAEAERQLQDAESRLARLDLETADLRAHAQRDAQAEAQRLRDLTRAEAEKISAAARAEIQAAERAARLELKAFGAGLAVAGAESLLTKQLTPQAQDSLFRAFVHSLEGGLN
;
A
#
# COMPACT_ATOMS: atom_id res chain seq x y z
N MET A 1 -44.11 8.23 22.14
CA MET A 1 -45.48 8.15 22.70
C MET A 1 -46.48 9.15 22.11
N SER A 2 -46.11 10.37 21.67
CA SER A 2 -47.08 11.38 21.20
C SER A 2 -47.62 11.19 19.76
N CYS A 3 -46.98 10.40 18.90
CA CYS A 3 -47.39 10.23 17.50
C CYS A 3 -48.63 9.31 17.36
N GLU A 4 -48.76 8.33 18.24
CA GLU A 4 -49.86 7.36 18.21
C GLU A 4 -51.16 7.92 18.80
N GLN A 5 -51.05 8.75 19.83
CA GLN A 5 -52.16 9.52 20.42
C GLN A 5 -52.78 10.50 19.40
N ILE A 6 -51.95 11.16 18.59
CA ILE A 6 -52.42 12.12 17.56
C ILE A 6 -53.09 11.40 16.40
N ARG A 7 -52.53 10.27 15.97
CA ARG A 7 -53.11 9.46 14.90
C ARG A 7 -54.42 8.79 15.36
N ARG A 8 -54.52 8.41 16.65
CA ARG A 8 -55.78 7.95 17.27
C ARG A 8 -56.80 9.09 17.39
N SER A 9 -56.43 10.28 17.85
CA SER A 9 -57.37 11.42 17.97
C SER A 9 -57.84 11.95 16.61
N ALA A 10 -56.99 11.95 15.59
CA ALA A 10 -57.36 12.32 14.23
C ALA A 10 -58.26 11.25 13.59
N ARG A 11 -57.96 9.96 13.79
CA ARG A 11 -58.82 8.86 13.36
C ARG A 11 -60.17 8.88 14.08
N LEU A 12 -60.21 9.18 15.38
CA LEU A 12 -61.45 9.35 16.14
C LEU A 12 -62.24 10.58 15.69
N ALA A 13 -61.59 11.70 15.38
CA ALA A 13 -62.27 12.89 14.87
C ALA A 13 -62.80 12.68 13.44
N ILE A 14 -62.05 12.00 12.57
CA ILE A 14 -62.49 11.63 11.23
C ILE A 14 -63.61 10.59 11.30
N LEU A 15 -63.51 9.59 12.19
CA LEU A 15 -64.55 8.59 12.41
C LEU A 15 -65.80 9.23 13.01
N MET A 16 -65.67 10.19 13.93
CA MET A 16 -66.80 10.92 14.49
C MET A 16 -67.43 11.86 13.45
N PHE A 17 -66.62 12.48 12.59
CA PHE A 17 -67.09 13.25 11.43
C PHE A 17 -67.85 12.37 10.43
N LEU A 18 -67.34 11.18 10.11
CA LEU A 18 -68.00 10.17 9.28
C LEU A 18 -69.27 9.63 9.94
N LEU A 19 -69.25 9.40 11.26
CA LEU A 19 -70.40 8.90 12.03
C LEU A 19 -71.52 9.95 12.11
N VAL A 20 -71.18 11.22 12.32
CA VAL A 20 -72.13 12.34 12.31
C VAL A 20 -72.67 12.58 10.89
N ALA A 21 -71.85 12.39 9.85
CA ALA A 21 -72.29 12.47 8.46
C ALA A 21 -73.18 11.27 8.03
N LEU A 22 -72.97 10.07 8.59
CA LEU A 22 -73.75 8.86 8.26
C LEU A 22 -75.05 8.75 9.08
N LEU A 23 -75.07 9.20 10.35
CA LEU A 23 -76.26 9.21 11.20
C LEU A 23 -77.11 10.48 11.07
N GLY A 24 -76.53 11.60 10.61
CA GLY A 24 -77.25 12.86 10.38
C GLY A 24 -78.49 12.73 9.48
N PRO A 25 -78.43 12.01 8.34
CA PRO A 25 -79.61 11.78 7.51
C PRO A 25 -80.66 10.87 8.18
N ALA A 26 -80.25 9.93 9.03
CA ALA A 26 -81.15 8.95 9.65
C ALA A 26 -81.97 9.52 10.82
N VAL A 27 -81.41 10.46 11.59
CA VAL A 27 -82.17 11.23 12.61
C VAL A 27 -83.24 12.10 11.93
N ASN A 28 -82.92 12.64 10.76
CA ASN A 28 -83.83 13.51 10.00
C ASN A 28 -84.86 12.72 9.18
N ALA A 29 -84.55 11.48 8.78
CA ALA A 29 -85.46 10.60 8.04
C ALA A 29 -86.62 10.09 8.92
N ARG A 30 -86.47 10.03 10.24
CA ARG A 30 -87.55 9.60 11.16
C ARG A 30 -88.62 10.68 11.40
N ALA A 31 -88.39 11.90 10.93
CA ALA A 31 -89.37 12.98 10.91
C ALA A 31 -89.89 13.27 9.48
N ALA A 32 -89.58 12.41 8.51
CA ALA A 32 -89.92 12.57 7.09
C ALA A 32 -90.94 11.53 6.59
N GLU A 33 -91.81 11.04 7.48
CA GLU A 33 -93.04 10.33 7.09
C GLU A 33 -94.26 11.15 7.50
N GLU A 34 -94.35 12.38 7.00
CA GLU A 34 -95.60 12.99 6.50
C GLU A 34 -95.31 14.41 6.01
N SER A 35 -95.74 14.67 4.78
CA SER A 35 -95.76 15.96 4.07
C SER A 35 -94.43 16.49 3.52
N GLY A 36 -94.39 16.62 2.19
CA GLY A 36 -93.74 17.68 1.44
C GLY A 36 -92.25 17.89 1.64
N ASN A 37 -91.46 17.55 0.62
CA ASN A 37 -90.04 17.88 0.44
C ASN A 37 -89.53 19.03 1.35
N PRO A 38 -88.96 18.74 2.54
CA PRO A 38 -88.48 19.78 3.46
C PRO A 38 -87.16 20.43 2.97
N ALA A 39 -86.74 20.12 1.74
CA ALA A 39 -85.63 20.76 1.06
C ALA A 39 -85.94 22.18 0.55
N GLU A 40 -87.21 22.63 0.57
CA GLU A 40 -87.61 23.99 0.18
C GLU A 40 -88.17 24.84 1.34
N SER A 41 -88.06 24.39 2.59
CA SER A 41 -88.45 25.22 3.74
C SER A 41 -87.24 25.97 4.32
N PRO A 42 -87.34 27.29 4.60
CA PRO A 42 -86.25 28.10 5.15
C PRO A 42 -85.69 27.56 6.48
N ILE A 43 -86.45 26.73 7.19
CA ILE A 43 -86.04 26.08 8.44
C ILE A 43 -85.08 24.91 8.16
N GLY A 44 -85.30 24.14 7.09
CA GLY A 44 -84.45 23.00 6.70
C GLY A 44 -83.07 23.44 6.18
N GLU A 45 -83.02 24.55 5.44
CA GLU A 45 -81.75 25.17 5.03
C GLU A 45 -80.96 25.73 6.23
N LEU A 46 -81.64 26.33 7.21
CA LEU A 46 -81.01 26.84 8.43
C LEU A 46 -80.36 25.72 9.25
N PHE A 47 -81.01 24.57 9.39
CA PHE A 47 -80.44 23.40 10.06
C PHE A 47 -79.22 22.82 9.32
N LYS A 48 -79.24 22.79 7.99
CA LYS A 48 -78.08 22.39 7.17
C LYS A 48 -76.91 23.35 7.38
N TRP A 49 -77.15 24.66 7.34
CA TRP A 49 -76.12 25.68 7.58
C TRP A 49 -75.58 25.63 9.01
N LEU A 50 -76.42 25.38 10.02
CA LEU A 50 -76.01 25.21 11.40
C LEU A 50 -75.12 23.96 11.58
N ASN A 51 -75.48 22.83 10.99
CA ASN A 51 -74.65 21.62 11.02
C ASN A 51 -73.30 21.84 10.33
N PHE A 52 -73.30 22.48 9.16
CA PHE A 52 -72.09 22.86 8.44
C PHE A 52 -71.21 23.80 9.28
N ALA A 53 -71.80 24.78 9.96
CA ALA A 53 -71.07 25.70 10.83
C ALA A 53 -70.43 24.99 12.03
N ILE A 54 -71.12 24.03 12.65
CA ILE A 54 -70.57 23.22 13.75
C ILE A 54 -69.38 22.38 13.27
N VAL A 55 -69.53 21.71 12.13
CA VAL A 55 -68.46 20.92 11.50
C VAL A 55 -67.27 21.82 11.11
N ALA A 56 -67.54 22.93 10.40
CA ALA A 56 -66.51 23.86 9.95
C ALA A 56 -65.78 24.49 11.13
N GLY A 57 -66.48 24.78 12.23
CA GLY A 57 -65.89 25.21 13.49
C GLY A 57 -64.98 24.17 14.12
N ALA A 58 -65.41 22.90 14.18
CA ALA A 58 -64.60 21.80 14.73
C ALA A 58 -63.34 21.52 13.89
N VAL A 59 -63.48 21.51 12.56
CA VAL A 59 -62.35 21.35 11.61
C VAL A 59 -61.42 22.57 11.69
N GLY A 60 -61.97 23.78 11.70
CA GLY A 60 -61.22 25.03 11.85
C GLY A 60 -60.42 25.06 13.14
N TYR A 61 -61.02 24.67 14.28
CA TYR A 61 -60.33 24.57 15.57
C TYR A 61 -59.20 23.53 15.56
N LEU A 62 -59.41 22.36 14.94
CA LEU A 62 -58.38 21.33 14.83
C LEU A 62 -57.22 21.76 13.93
N CYS A 63 -57.52 22.39 12.78
CA CYS A 63 -56.53 22.94 11.85
C CYS A 63 -55.73 24.08 12.49
N MET A 64 -56.39 25.00 13.19
CA MET A 64 -55.73 26.07 13.94
C MET A 64 -54.82 25.52 15.04
N LYS A 65 -55.27 24.48 15.77
CA LYS A 65 -54.51 23.89 16.88
C LYS A 65 -53.35 22.98 16.44
N LYS A 66 -53.48 22.27 15.32
CA LYS A 66 -52.50 21.24 14.89
C LYS A 66 -51.73 21.60 13.62
N GLY A 67 -52.28 22.44 12.75
CA GLY A 67 -51.65 22.87 11.50
C GLY A 67 -50.28 23.51 11.72
N PRO A 68 -50.15 24.57 12.55
CA PRO A 68 -48.87 25.24 12.78
C PRO A 68 -47.78 24.31 13.30
N SER A 69 -48.13 23.34 14.16
CA SER A 69 -47.16 22.38 14.69
C SER A 69 -46.65 21.39 13.64
N PHE A 70 -47.47 21.00 12.65
CA PHE A 70 -47.06 20.08 11.60
C PHE A 70 -46.09 20.76 10.62
N PHE A 71 -46.41 21.97 10.17
CA PHE A 71 -45.55 22.74 9.28
C PHE A 71 -44.22 23.12 9.95
N ARG A 72 -44.24 23.54 11.23
CA ARG A 72 -43.01 23.79 12.00
C ARG A 72 -42.13 22.55 12.09
N ARG A 73 -42.67 21.39 12.46
CA ARG A 73 -41.90 20.13 12.52
C ARG A 73 -41.26 19.76 11.18
N ARG A 74 -41.94 19.98 10.05
CA ARG A 74 -41.36 19.73 8.73
C ARG A 74 -40.29 20.76 8.37
N ALA A 75 -40.51 22.04 8.67
CA ALA A 75 -39.52 23.09 8.47
C ALA A 75 -38.24 22.83 9.30
N ASP A 76 -38.40 22.45 10.57
CA ASP A 76 -37.30 22.09 11.47
C ASP A 76 -36.55 20.86 10.94
N ALA A 77 -37.27 19.82 10.47
CA ALA A 77 -36.65 18.63 9.89
C ALA A 77 -35.87 18.93 8.60
N ILE A 78 -36.41 19.79 7.73
CA ILE A 78 -35.73 20.22 6.49
C ILE A 78 -34.49 21.03 6.84
N THR A 79 -34.62 21.99 7.77
CA THR A 79 -33.48 22.81 8.22
C THR A 79 -32.40 21.94 8.83
N ALA A 80 -32.77 21.01 9.71
CA ALA A 80 -31.85 20.05 10.32
C ALA A 80 -31.14 19.18 9.26
N ALA A 81 -31.88 18.69 8.25
CA ALA A 81 -31.31 17.91 7.16
C ALA A 81 -30.33 18.73 6.30
N ILE A 82 -30.64 20.01 6.02
CA ILE A 82 -29.75 20.92 5.29
C ILE A 82 -28.49 21.22 6.13
N THR A 83 -28.63 21.51 7.41
CA THR A 83 -27.48 21.76 8.30
C THR A 83 -26.60 20.52 8.43
N GLN A 84 -27.20 19.33 8.51
CA GLN A 84 -26.44 18.09 8.56
C GLN A 84 -25.73 17.82 7.23
N ALA A 85 -26.42 18.00 6.09
CA ALA A 85 -25.82 17.81 4.77
C ALA A 85 -24.70 18.81 4.47
N THR A 86 -24.81 20.05 4.97
CA THR A 86 -23.74 21.05 4.82
C THR A 86 -22.56 20.74 5.73
N ALA A 87 -22.79 20.29 6.96
CA ALA A 87 -21.73 19.82 7.85
C ALA A 87 -20.98 18.60 7.27
N THR A 88 -21.69 17.59 6.77
CA THR A 88 -21.05 16.41 6.18
C THR A 88 -20.29 16.74 4.90
N LYS A 89 -20.81 17.66 4.07
CA LYS A 89 -20.06 18.16 2.91
C LYS A 89 -18.78 18.89 3.33
N ALA A 90 -18.84 19.74 4.34
CA ALA A 90 -17.66 20.45 4.84
C ALA A 90 -16.61 19.49 5.43
N GLU A 91 -17.04 18.44 6.13
CA GLU A 91 -16.15 17.38 6.62
C GLU A 91 -15.52 16.59 5.48
N ALA A 92 -16.30 16.21 4.46
CA ALA A 92 -15.79 15.52 3.29
C ALA A 92 -14.77 16.38 2.52
N GLU A 93 -15.03 17.67 2.36
CA GLU A 93 -14.12 18.61 1.70
C GLU A 93 -12.80 18.76 2.47
N ARG A 94 -12.87 18.84 3.81
CA ARG A 94 -11.66 18.84 4.66
C ARG A 94 -10.86 17.55 4.50
N GLN A 95 -11.53 16.40 4.51
CA GLN A 95 -10.86 15.11 4.30
C GLN A 95 -10.22 15.00 2.92
N LEU A 96 -10.87 15.56 1.89
CA LEU A 96 -10.30 15.62 0.54
C LEU A 96 -9.03 16.47 0.51
N GLN A 97 -9.07 17.69 1.08
CA GLN A 97 -7.89 18.57 1.15
C GLN A 97 -6.74 17.94 1.95
N ASP A 98 -7.05 17.28 3.06
CA ASP A 98 -6.06 16.54 3.85
C ASP A 98 -5.48 15.36 3.07
N ALA A 99 -6.29 14.64 2.29
CA ALA A 99 -5.81 13.55 1.44
C ALA A 99 -4.94 14.06 0.29
N GLU A 100 -5.35 15.13 -0.39
CA GLU A 100 -4.59 15.76 -1.47
C GLU A 100 -3.24 16.30 -0.98
N SER A 101 -3.21 16.96 0.18
CA SER A 101 -1.95 17.43 0.77
C SER A 101 -1.02 16.28 1.16
N ARG A 102 -1.55 15.17 1.66
CA ARG A 102 -0.77 13.95 1.94
C ARG A 102 -0.23 13.32 0.65
N LEU A 103 -1.03 13.27 -0.41
CA LEU A 103 -0.59 12.75 -1.71
C LEU A 103 0.54 13.61 -2.29
N ALA A 104 0.38 14.94 -2.30
CA ALA A 104 1.42 15.85 -2.75
C ALA A 104 2.73 15.70 -1.94
N ARG A 105 2.63 15.50 -0.63
CA ARG A 105 3.79 15.23 0.23
C ARG A 105 4.44 13.88 -0.09
N LEU A 106 3.65 12.83 -0.31
CA LEU A 106 4.18 11.52 -0.70
C LEU A 106 4.90 11.53 -2.04
N ASP A 107 4.41 12.32 -3.01
CA ASP A 107 5.07 12.48 -4.30
C ASP A 107 6.44 13.15 -4.15
N LEU A 108 6.53 14.18 -3.30
CA LEU A 108 7.80 14.83 -2.95
C LEU A 108 8.76 13.89 -2.22
N GLU A 109 8.28 13.17 -1.21
CA GLU A 109 9.08 12.19 -0.46
C GLU A 109 9.57 11.06 -1.38
N THR A 110 8.74 10.61 -2.32
CA THR A 110 9.12 9.59 -3.32
C THR A 110 10.18 10.10 -4.28
N ALA A 111 10.04 11.35 -4.76
CA ALA A 111 11.03 11.97 -5.63
C ALA A 111 12.38 12.14 -4.91
N ASP A 112 12.36 12.57 -3.65
CA ASP A 112 13.56 12.71 -2.82
C ASP A 112 14.22 11.35 -2.54
N LEU A 113 13.43 10.34 -2.18
CA LEU A 113 13.92 8.98 -1.96
C LEU A 113 14.57 8.40 -3.22
N ARG A 114 13.97 8.62 -4.40
CA ARG A 114 14.57 8.21 -5.69
C ARG A 114 15.88 8.92 -5.96
N ALA A 115 15.95 10.23 -5.69
CA ALA A 115 17.17 11.01 -5.88
C ALA A 115 18.29 10.55 -4.93
N HIS A 116 17.96 10.28 -3.66
CA HIS A 116 18.88 9.69 -2.68
C HIS A 116 19.36 8.30 -3.12
N ALA A 117 18.45 7.40 -3.49
CA ALA A 117 18.80 6.06 -3.95
C ALA A 117 19.70 6.07 -5.19
N GLN A 118 19.47 7.00 -6.13
CA GLN A 118 20.33 7.16 -7.30
C GLN A 118 21.74 7.64 -6.94
N ARG A 119 21.87 8.61 -6.03
CA ARG A 119 23.17 9.09 -5.54
C ARG A 119 23.92 7.97 -4.83
N ASP A 120 23.26 7.25 -3.94
CA ASP A 120 23.85 6.15 -3.17
C ASP A 120 24.27 5.00 -4.09
N ALA A 121 23.44 4.65 -5.08
CA ALA A 121 23.77 3.64 -6.07
C ALA A 121 25.00 4.02 -6.91
N GLN A 122 25.11 5.29 -7.32
CA GLN A 122 26.28 5.77 -8.06
C GLN A 122 27.55 5.75 -7.19
N ALA A 123 27.45 6.20 -5.93
CA ALA A 123 28.56 6.19 -5.00
C ALA A 123 29.05 4.77 -4.70
N GLU A 124 28.14 3.83 -4.44
CA GLU A 124 28.49 2.44 -4.16
C GLU A 124 29.00 1.72 -5.42
N ALA A 125 28.43 2.02 -6.60
CA ALA A 125 28.96 1.49 -7.86
C ALA A 125 30.40 1.95 -8.11
N GLN A 126 30.72 3.21 -7.81
CA GLN A 126 32.09 3.71 -7.91
C GLN A 126 33.01 3.02 -6.89
N ARG A 127 32.59 2.93 -5.62
CA ARG A 127 33.34 2.25 -4.56
C ARG A 127 33.63 0.79 -4.92
N LEU A 128 32.64 0.08 -5.46
CA LEU A 128 32.77 -1.31 -5.86
C LEU A 128 33.71 -1.47 -7.06
N ARG A 129 33.66 -0.55 -8.03
CA ARG A 129 34.61 -0.54 -9.17
C ARG A 129 36.04 -0.36 -8.69
N ASP A 130 36.27 0.59 -7.78
CA ASP A 130 37.61 0.88 -7.26
C ASP A 130 38.15 -0.30 -6.44
N LEU A 131 37.32 -0.90 -5.58
CA LEU A 131 37.67 -2.09 -4.82
C LEU A 131 37.95 -3.29 -5.74
N THR A 132 37.11 -3.50 -6.75
CA THR A 132 37.29 -4.60 -7.73
C THR A 132 38.59 -4.42 -8.51
N ARG A 133 38.92 -3.18 -8.90
CA ARG A 133 40.18 -2.89 -9.59
C ARG A 133 41.38 -3.16 -8.69
N ALA A 134 41.36 -2.69 -7.45
CA ALA A 134 42.43 -2.93 -6.49
C ALA A 134 42.63 -4.42 -6.23
N GLU A 135 41.55 -5.19 -6.08
CA GLU A 135 41.63 -6.64 -5.88
C GLU A 135 42.14 -7.36 -7.14
N ALA A 136 41.70 -6.95 -8.33
CA ALA A 136 42.20 -7.48 -9.59
C ALA A 136 43.71 -7.23 -9.76
N GLU A 137 44.19 -6.03 -9.43
CA GLU A 137 45.61 -5.68 -9.45
C GLU A 137 46.39 -6.56 -8.46
N LYS A 138 45.88 -6.75 -7.23
CA LYS A 138 46.48 -7.61 -6.20
C LYS A 138 46.55 -9.08 -6.64
N ILE A 139 45.47 -9.63 -7.19
CA ILE A 139 45.44 -10.99 -7.74
C ILE A 139 46.45 -11.13 -8.88
N SER A 140 46.52 -10.15 -9.78
CA SER A 140 47.47 -10.18 -10.89
C SER A 140 48.92 -10.15 -10.41
N ALA A 141 49.22 -9.37 -9.37
CA ALA A 141 50.54 -9.30 -8.77
C ALA A 141 50.91 -10.62 -8.08
N ALA A 142 49.99 -11.21 -7.32
CA ALA A 142 50.18 -12.51 -6.68
C ALA A 142 50.43 -13.62 -7.73
N ALA A 143 49.61 -13.68 -8.78
CA ALA A 143 49.77 -14.65 -9.86
C ALA A 143 51.13 -14.50 -10.58
N ARG A 144 51.57 -13.27 -10.84
CA ARG A 144 52.91 -13.02 -11.43
C ARG A 144 54.04 -13.49 -10.50
N ALA A 145 53.92 -13.23 -9.21
CA ALA A 145 54.91 -13.68 -8.23
C ALA A 145 54.97 -15.22 -8.16
N GLU A 146 53.81 -15.88 -8.19
CA GLU A 146 53.70 -17.34 -8.21
C GLU A 146 54.31 -17.95 -9.48
N ILE A 147 54.00 -17.39 -10.66
CA ILE A 147 54.61 -17.81 -11.93
C ILE A 147 56.13 -17.67 -11.87
N GLN A 148 56.65 -16.56 -11.38
CA GLN A 148 58.11 -16.37 -11.27
C GLN A 148 58.77 -17.33 -10.28
N ALA A 149 58.07 -17.70 -9.20
CA ALA A 149 58.56 -18.69 -8.25
C ALA A 149 58.58 -20.09 -8.88
N ALA A 150 57.49 -20.47 -9.56
CA ALA A 150 57.39 -21.74 -10.27
C ALA A 150 58.42 -21.85 -11.41
N GLU A 151 58.64 -20.77 -12.17
CA GLU A 151 59.65 -20.73 -13.21
C GLU A 151 61.07 -20.93 -12.64
N ARG A 152 61.39 -20.28 -11.51
CA ARG A 152 62.68 -20.47 -10.83
C ARG A 152 62.85 -21.91 -10.35
N ALA A 153 61.81 -22.50 -9.77
CA ALA A 153 61.82 -23.89 -9.33
C ALA A 153 62.04 -24.85 -10.51
N ALA A 154 61.28 -24.69 -11.59
CA ALA A 154 61.42 -25.52 -12.80
C ALA A 154 62.81 -25.38 -13.45
N ARG A 155 63.37 -24.18 -13.50
CA ARG A 155 64.74 -23.95 -14.00
C ARG A 155 65.79 -24.67 -13.15
N LEU A 156 65.63 -24.69 -11.83
CA LEU A 156 66.54 -25.40 -10.93
C LEU A 156 66.43 -26.92 -11.11
N GLU A 157 65.21 -27.43 -11.24
CA GLU A 157 64.94 -28.84 -11.50
C GLU A 157 65.57 -29.31 -12.81
N LEU A 158 65.40 -28.55 -13.90
CA LEU A 158 66.02 -28.84 -15.20
C LEU A 158 67.54 -28.83 -15.14
N LYS A 159 68.15 -27.89 -14.39
CA LYS A 159 69.60 -27.86 -14.18
C LYS A 159 70.08 -29.08 -13.41
N ALA A 160 69.39 -29.46 -12.35
CA ALA A 160 69.72 -30.65 -11.56
C ALA A 160 69.61 -31.93 -12.42
N PHE A 161 68.55 -32.04 -13.22
CA PHE A 161 68.35 -33.16 -14.14
C PHE A 161 69.46 -33.24 -15.19
N GLY A 162 69.80 -32.11 -15.83
CA GLY A 162 70.90 -32.04 -16.81
C GLY A 162 72.26 -32.39 -16.20
N ALA A 163 72.56 -31.90 -14.99
CA ALA A 163 73.77 -32.27 -14.26
C ALA A 163 73.81 -33.78 -13.95
N GLY A 164 72.69 -34.36 -13.52
CA GLY A 164 72.57 -35.80 -13.29
C GLY A 164 72.85 -36.62 -14.55
N LEU A 165 72.26 -36.24 -15.69
CA LEU A 165 72.51 -36.89 -16.98
C LEU A 165 73.98 -36.76 -17.43
N ALA A 166 74.59 -35.58 -17.22
CA ALA A 166 75.99 -35.36 -17.56
C ALA A 166 76.92 -36.24 -16.72
N VAL A 167 76.68 -36.36 -15.42
CA VAL A 167 77.44 -37.26 -14.53
C VAL A 167 77.26 -38.72 -14.94
N ALA A 168 76.02 -39.18 -15.17
CA ALA A 168 75.76 -40.54 -15.62
C ALA A 168 76.41 -40.85 -16.99
N GLY A 169 76.40 -39.89 -17.91
CA GLY A 169 77.09 -39.99 -19.19
C GLY A 169 78.60 -40.08 -19.04
N ALA A 170 79.19 -39.25 -18.18
CA ALA A 170 80.63 -39.27 -17.88
C ALA A 170 81.06 -40.60 -17.24
N GLU A 171 80.28 -41.14 -16.29
CA GLU A 171 80.52 -42.44 -15.67
C GLU A 171 80.50 -43.58 -16.71
N SER A 172 79.52 -43.56 -17.62
CA SER A 172 79.42 -44.54 -18.71
C SER A 172 80.62 -44.48 -19.66
N LEU A 173 81.09 -43.28 -20.02
CA LEU A 173 82.28 -43.09 -20.85
C LEU A 173 83.55 -43.54 -20.12
N LEU A 174 83.71 -43.15 -18.85
CA LEU A 174 84.86 -43.50 -18.03
C LEU A 174 84.99 -45.03 -17.89
N THR A 175 83.88 -45.72 -17.65
CA THR A 175 83.83 -47.19 -17.56
C THR A 175 84.28 -47.86 -18.87
N LYS A 176 83.91 -47.28 -20.04
CA LYS A 176 84.31 -47.81 -21.35
C LYS A 176 85.77 -47.52 -21.70
N GLN A 177 86.34 -46.42 -21.21
CA GLN A 177 87.71 -45.99 -21.52
C GLN A 177 88.75 -46.41 -20.47
N LEU A 178 88.32 -46.97 -19.34
CA LEU A 178 89.21 -47.46 -18.29
C LEU A 178 89.99 -48.69 -18.77
N THR A 179 91.18 -48.45 -19.30
CA THR A 179 92.16 -49.47 -19.65
C THR A 179 93.29 -49.47 -18.60
N PRO A 180 94.03 -50.58 -18.43
CA PRO A 180 95.15 -50.64 -17.47
C PRO A 180 96.20 -49.54 -17.70
N GLN A 181 96.44 -49.18 -18.97
CA GLN A 181 97.38 -48.14 -19.37
C GLN A 181 96.90 -46.73 -18.99
N ALA A 182 95.59 -46.49 -19.05
CA ALA A 182 94.99 -45.23 -18.58
C ALA A 182 95.08 -45.10 -17.05
N GLN A 183 94.87 -46.18 -16.29
CA GLN A 183 95.00 -46.18 -14.83
C GLN A 183 96.42 -45.84 -14.36
N ASP A 184 97.45 -46.44 -14.98
CA ASP A 184 98.86 -46.14 -14.66
C ASP A 184 99.22 -44.68 -14.93
N SER A 185 98.68 -44.09 -16.00
CA SER A 185 98.90 -42.68 -16.34
C SER A 185 98.25 -41.73 -15.33
N LEU A 186 97.04 -42.06 -14.86
CA LEU A 186 96.34 -41.29 -13.82
C LEU A 186 97.06 -41.35 -12.48
N PHE A 187 97.58 -42.53 -12.10
CA PHE A 187 98.34 -42.69 -10.87
C PHE A 187 99.63 -41.85 -10.87
N ARG A 188 100.37 -41.88 -11.98
CA ARG A 188 101.56 -41.03 -12.16
C ARG A 188 101.23 -39.54 -12.10
N ALA A 189 100.14 -39.11 -12.73
CA ALA A 189 99.69 -37.72 -12.69
C ALA A 189 99.27 -37.27 -11.27
N PHE A 190 98.59 -38.14 -10.52
CA PHE A 190 98.20 -37.87 -9.14
C PHE A 190 99.42 -37.72 -8.23
N VAL A 191 100.38 -38.66 -8.30
CA VAL A 191 101.64 -38.59 -7.54
C VAL A 191 102.39 -37.29 -7.86
N HIS A 192 102.49 -36.92 -9.14
CA HIS A 192 103.11 -35.67 -9.54
C HIS A 192 102.38 -34.42 -9.00
N SER A 193 101.04 -34.44 -8.92
CA SER A 193 100.27 -33.31 -8.35
C SER A 193 100.48 -33.14 -6.84
N LEU A 194 100.71 -34.24 -6.11
CA LEU A 194 101.01 -34.19 -4.68
C LEU A 194 102.43 -33.69 -4.43
N GLU A 195 103.39 -34.07 -5.27
CA GLU A 195 104.76 -33.55 -5.23
C GLU A 195 104.81 -32.05 -5.58
N GLY A 196 103.95 -31.58 -6.49
CA GLY A 196 103.87 -30.17 -6.89
C GLY A 196 103.15 -29.26 -5.88
N GLY A 197 102.29 -29.79 -5.00
CA GLY A 197 101.59 -29.03 -3.96
C GLY A 197 102.35 -28.90 -2.62
N LEU A 198 103.50 -29.57 -2.50
CA LEU A 198 104.39 -29.54 -1.32
C LEU A 198 105.55 -28.54 -1.46
N ASN A 199 105.53 -27.69 -2.50
CA ASN A 199 106.40 -26.53 -2.67
C ASN A 199 105.58 -25.23 -2.63
#